data_AF-A0A257N889-F1
#
_entry.id   AF-A0A257N889-F1
#
_cell.length_a   1.000
_cell.length_b   1.000
_cell.length_c   1.000
_cell.angle_alpha   90.00
_cell.angle_beta   90.00
_cell.angle_gamma   90.00
#
_symmetry.space_group_name_H-M   'P 1'
#
loop_
_entity.id
_entity.type
_entity.pdbx_description
1 polymer ?
#
loop_
_entity_poly.entity_id
_entity_poly.type
_entity_poly.pdbx_seq_one_letter_code
_entity_poly.pdbx_strand_id
1 'polypeptide(L)' 'MIETIYIEENILQHPRVIEIVTRFPQARKITCGRYGEVFNPKAQNFR' A
#
# COMPACT_ATOMS: atom_id res chain seq x y z
N MET A 1 11.74 -7.15 8.88
CA MET A 1 12.07 -6.93 7.46
C MET A 1 10.77 -6.62 6.74
N ILE A 2 10.66 -5.54 5.96
CA ILE A 2 9.41 -5.24 5.24
C ILE A 2 9.42 -6.07 3.96
N GLU A 3 8.51 -7.04 3.87
CA GLU A 3 8.44 -7.98 2.74
C GLU A 3 7.38 -7.58 1.71
N THR A 4 6.35 -6.84 2.12
CA THR A 4 5.23 -6.45 1.25
C THR A 4 4.82 -5.00 1.53
N ILE A 5 4.59 -4.24 0.47
CA ILE A 5 4.12 -2.86 0.48
C ILE A 5 2.84 -2.80 -0.34
N TYR A 6 1.75 -2.39 0.31
CA TYR A 6 0.50 -2.07 -0.36
C TYR A 6 0.49 -0.59 -0.74
N ILE A 7 0.15 -0.28 -1.99
CA ILE A 7 0.17 1.07 -2.52
C ILE A 7 -1.19 1.36 -3.15
N GLU A 8 -1.82 2.46 -2.74
CA GLU A 8 -3.08 2.85 -3.37
C GLU A 8 -2.82 3.36 -4.80
N GLU A 9 -3.66 2.94 -5.75
CA GLU A 9 -3.53 3.32 -7.17
C GLU A 9 -3.49 4.84 -7.36
N ASN A 10 -4.25 5.59 -6.55
CA ASN A 10 -4.31 7.05 -6.61
C ASN A 10 -3.00 7.74 -6.20
N ILE A 11 -2.13 7.08 -5.41
CA ILE A 11 -0.87 7.67 -4.92
C ILE A 11 0.37 7.02 -5.53
N LEU A 12 0.21 6.13 -6.51
CA LEU A 12 1.31 5.38 -7.10
C LEU A 12 2.42 6.29 -7.66
N GLN A 13 2.04 7.45 -8.20
CA GLN A 13 2.96 8.45 -8.77
C GLN A 13 3.41 9.51 -7.76
N HIS A 14 3.00 9.42 -6.50
CA HIS A 14 3.37 10.40 -5.50
C HIS A 14 4.87 10.31 -5.18
N PRO A 15 5.63 11.43 -5.15
CA PRO A 15 7.08 11.42 -4.94
C PRO A 15 7.51 10.65 -3.69
N ARG A 16 6.75 10.78 -2.60
CA ARG A 16 6.97 10.05 -1.34
C ARG A 16 6.81 8.54 -1.48
N VAL A 17 5.86 8.06 -2.29
CA VAL A 17 5.66 6.62 -2.53
C VAL A 17 6.85 6.07 -3.29
N ILE A 18 7.31 6.78 -4.32
CA ILE A 18 8.51 6.42 -5.09
C ILE A 18 9.73 6.36 -4.18
N GLU A 19 9.93 7.34 -3.30
CA GLU A 19 11.04 7.37 -2.35
C GLU A 19 11.03 6.16 -1.40
N ILE A 20 9.87 5.84 -0.82
CA ILE A 20 9.71 4.68 0.09
C ILE A 20 9.96 3.37 -0.66
N VAL A 21 9.37 3.21 -1.84
CA VAL A 21 9.54 2.03 -2.68
C VAL A 21 10.99 1.81 -3.08
N THR A 22 11.73 2.89 -3.32
CA THR A 22 13.16 2.83 -3.66
C THR A 22 14.02 2.38 -2.48
N ARG A 23 13.62 2.69 -1.24
CA ARG A 23 14.29 2.20 -0.02
C ARG A 23 14.09 0.70 0.22
N PHE A 24 13.03 0.10 -0.34
CA PHE A 24 12.69 -1.31 -0.16
C PHE A 24 12.56 -2.03 -1.52
N PRO A 25 13.68 -2.20 -2.26
CA PRO A 25 13.64 -2.79 -3.60
C PRO A 25 13.25 -4.28 -3.58
N GLN A 26 13.47 -4.97 -2.46
CA GLN A 26 13.15 -6.39 -2.28
C GLN A 26 11.70 -6.64 -1.81
N ALA A 27 10.97 -5.59 -1.44
CA ALA A 27 9.58 -5.75 -0.99
C ALA A 27 8.63 -5.94 -2.18
N ARG A 28 7.68 -6.86 -2.04
CA ARG A 28 6.61 -7.08 -3.00
C ARG A 28 5.67 -5.87 -2.98
N LYS A 29 5.43 -5.28 -4.16
CA LYS A 29 4.55 -4.11 -4.32
C LYS A 29 3.19 -4.61 -4.80
N ILE A 30 2.14 -4.35 -4.03
CA ILE A 30 0.76 -4.70 -4.41
C ILE A 30 -0.02 -3.41 -4.52
N THR A 31 -0.59 -3.14 -5.69
CA THR A 31 -1.50 -2.02 -5.86
C THR A 31 -2.88 -2.39 -5.36
N CYS A 32 -3.55 -1.46 -4.68
CA CYS A 32 -4.93 -1.62 -4.22
C CYS A 32 -5.74 -0.36 -4.52
N GLY A 33 -7.06 -0.49 -4.70
CA GLY A 33 -7.95 0.65 -4.96
C GLY A 33 -8.00 1.60 -3.77
N ARG A 34 -8.39 1.09 -2.59
CA ARG A 34 -8.27 1.79 -1.30
C ARG A 34 -7.67 0.89 -0.24
N TYR A 35 -6.85 1.46 0.65
CA TYR A 35 -6.29 0.74 1.80
C TYR A 35 -7.38 0.13 2.69
N GLY A 36 -8.53 0.81 2.82
CA GLY A 36 -9.66 0.33 3.61
C GLY A 36 -10.22 -1.02 3.15
N GLU A 37 -10.17 -1.32 1.85
CA GLU A 37 -10.65 -2.61 1.32
C GLU A 37 -9.67 -3.75 1.61
N VAL A 38 -8.37 -3.44 1.65
CA VAL A 38 -7.30 -4.42 1.96
C VAL A 38 -7.29 -4.77 3.46
N PHE A 39 -7.45 -3.77 4.33
CA PHE A 39 -7.41 -3.96 5.78
C PHE A 39 -8.77 -4.28 6.41
N ASN A 40 -9.86 -4.04 5.70
CA ASN A 40 -11.23 -4.34 6.15
C ASN A 40 -12.07 -5.02 5.07
N PRO A 41 -11.68 -6.22 4.60
CA PRO A 41 -12.43 -6.93 3.56
C PRO A 41 -13.86 -7.30 3.98
N LYS A 42 -14.16 -7.31 5.29
CA LYS A 42 -15.49 -7.59 5.85
C LYS A 42 -16.33 -6.34 6.13
N ALA A 43 -15.83 -5.14 5.80
CA ALA A 43 -16.48 -3.87 6.13
C ALA A 43 -16.90 -3.76 7.62
N GLN A 44 -16.12 -4.34 8.54
CA GLN A 44 -16.33 -4.22 9.97
C GLN A 44 -16.09 -2.77 10.42
N ASN A 45 -17.07 -2.20 11.10
CA ASN A 45 -17.00 -0.83 11.60
C ASN A 45 -16.08 -0.81 12.83
N PHE A 46 -14.84 -0.35 12.68
CA PHE A 46 -13.91 -0.12 13.80
C PHE A 46 -14.16 1.25 14.44
N ARG A 47 -15.43 1.58 14.63
CA ARG A 47 -15.88 2.85 15.23
C ARG A 47 -15.73 2.81 16.75
#